data_AF-A0A2V7FAP6-F1
#
_entry.id   AF-A0A2V7FAP6-F1
#
_cell.length_a   1.000
_cell.length_b   1.000
_cell.length_c   1.000
_cell.angle_alpha   90.00
_cell.angle_beta   90.00
_cell.angle_gamma   90.00
#
_symmetry.space_group_name_H-M   'P 1'
#
loop_
_entity.id
_entity.type
_entity.pdbx_description
1 polymer ?
#
loop_
_entity_poly.entity_id
_entity_poly.type
_entity_poly.pdbx_seq_one_letter_code
_entity_poly.pdbx_strand_id
1 'polypeptide(L)' 'MLTPKSPSGRNWKASMAQDVAKGRPTEIDYMNGFVVDKGREMGVPTPVSAAVVETVREIDRGQRKQSPENIGLTLKRAGV' A
#
# COMPACT_ATOMS: atom_id res chain seq x y z
N MET A 1 8.29 12.43 -11.65
CA MET A 1 8.08 12.92 -10.27
C MET A 1 6.64 13.42 -10.15
N LEU A 2 5.77 12.66 -9.48
CA LEU A 2 4.43 13.11 -9.11
C LEU A 2 4.54 13.79 -7.74
N THR A 3 5.04 15.02 -7.72
CA THR A 3 5.00 15.86 -6.53
C THR A 3 3.91 16.90 -6.75
N PRO A 4 2.71 16.75 -6.19
CA PRO A 4 1.73 17.81 -6.26
C PRO A 4 2.27 19.02 -5.50
N LYS A 5 2.45 20.14 -6.19
CA LYS A 5 2.71 21.44 -5.58
C LYS A 5 1.38 22.21 -5.54
N SER A 6 0.85 22.47 -4.34
CA SER A 6 0.11 23.71 -4.07
C SER A 6 -0.03 23.99 -2.56
N PRO A 7 0.16 25.24 -2.10
CA PRO A 7 0.22 25.64 -0.69
C PRO A 7 -1.17 25.91 -0.10
N SER A 8 -2.11 24.97 -0.27
CA SER A 8 -3.43 25.08 0.36
C SER A 8 -3.45 24.24 1.63
N GLY A 9 -4.02 24.74 2.72
CA GLY A 9 -4.18 24.00 3.99
C GLY A 9 -5.07 22.75 3.91
N ARG A 10 -5.33 22.22 2.71
CA ARG A 10 -6.16 21.05 2.47
C ARG A 10 -5.27 19.82 2.35
N ASN A 11 -5.42 18.90 3.31
CA ASN A 11 -4.66 17.66 3.34
C ASN A 11 -5.22 16.67 2.30
N TRP A 12 -4.52 16.49 1.19
CA TRP A 12 -4.86 15.52 0.13
C TRP A 12 -4.32 14.12 0.38
N LYS A 13 -3.67 13.89 1.54
CA LYS A 13 -3.07 12.60 1.85
C LYS A 13 -4.18 11.58 2.11
N ALA A 14 -4.17 10.47 1.37
CA ALA A 14 -5.09 9.36 1.60
C ALA A 14 -5.03 8.86 3.06
N SER A 15 -6.14 8.32 3.59
CA SER A 15 -6.26 7.96 5.02
C SER A 15 -5.13 7.07 5.51
N MET A 16 -4.89 5.91 4.87
CA MET A 16 -3.79 5.01 5.26
C MET A 16 -2.41 5.68 5.16
N ALA A 17 -2.21 6.59 4.20
CA ALA A 17 -0.94 7.31 4.10
C ALA A 17 -0.76 8.32 5.27
N GLN A 18 -1.85 8.83 5.85
CA GLN A 18 -1.80 9.57 7.11
C GLN A 18 -1.48 8.66 8.29
N ASP A 19 -2.05 7.45 8.35
CA ASP A 19 -1.79 6.47 9.42
C ASP A 19 -0.32 6.05 9.43
N VAL A 20 0.24 5.74 8.27
CA VAL A 20 1.67 5.45 8.10
C VAL A 20 2.54 6.62 8.58
N ALA A 21 2.18 7.87 8.27
CA ALA A 21 2.93 9.03 8.76
C ALA A 21 2.82 9.24 10.28
N LYS A 22 1.76 8.73 10.92
CA LYS A 22 1.55 8.78 12.36
C LYS A 22 2.05 7.51 13.08
N GLY A 23 2.62 6.54 12.35
CA GLY A 23 3.05 5.25 12.89
C GLY A 23 1.89 4.39 13.40
N ARG A 24 0.70 4.55 12.82
CA ARG A 24 -0.48 3.73 13.14
C ARG A 24 -0.59 2.57 12.16
N PRO A 25 -1.08 1.39 12.60
CA PRO A 25 -1.45 0.31 11.70
C PRO A 25 -2.47 0.79 10.65
N THR A 26 -2.34 0.31 9.43
CA THR A 26 -3.29 0.60 8.34
C THR A 26 -4.41 -0.43 8.26
N GLU A 27 -5.42 -0.14 7.46
CA GLU A 27 -6.54 -1.06 7.17
C GLU A 27 -6.22 -2.02 6.00
N ILE A 28 -4.95 -2.17 5.62
CA ILE A 28 -4.54 -2.89 4.40
C ILE A 28 -5.09 -4.31 4.32
N ASP A 29 -5.12 -5.03 5.44
CA ASP A 29 -5.60 -6.41 5.52
C ASP A 29 -7.12 -6.50 5.28
N TYR A 30 -7.88 -5.49 5.74
CA TYR A 30 -9.33 -5.45 5.56
C TYR A 30 -9.74 -4.95 4.17
N MET A 31 -8.88 -4.20 3.49
CA MET A 31 -9.14 -3.69 2.14
C MET A 31 -8.54 -4.59 1.06
N ASN A 32 -7.23 -4.50 0.82
CA ASN A 32 -6.57 -5.26 -0.23
C ASN A 32 -6.35 -6.72 0.19
N GLY A 33 -6.15 -6.99 1.48
CA GLY A 33 -6.09 -8.35 2.01
C GLY A 33 -7.40 -9.11 1.74
N PHE A 34 -8.55 -8.49 1.97
CA PHE A 34 -9.85 -9.06 1.62
C PHE A 34 -9.96 -9.43 0.12
N VAL A 35 -9.46 -8.57 -0.78
CA VAL A 35 -9.44 -8.87 -2.22
C VAL A 35 -8.53 -10.06 -2.53
N VAL A 36 -7.38 -10.16 -1.86
CA VAL A 36 -6.46 -11.30 -2.00
C VAL A 36 -7.13 -12.59 -1.55
N ASP A 37 -7.79 -12.57 -0.39
CA ASP A 37 -8.50 -13.73 0.16
C ASP A 37 -9.64 -14.18 -0.76
N LYS A 38 -10.45 -13.23 -1.27
CA LYS A 38 -11.50 -13.54 -2.26
C LYS A 38 -10.95 -14.05 -3.58
N GLY A 39 -9.83 -13.50 -4.07
CA GLY A 39 -9.14 -14.02 -5.24
C GLY A 39 -8.76 -15.49 -5.04
N ARG A 40 -8.20 -15.82 -3.87
CA ARG A 40 -7.83 -17.20 -3.53
C ARG A 40 -9.04 -18.14 -3.46
N GLU A 41 -10.14 -17.72 -2.82
CA GLU A 41 -11.39 -18.50 -2.76
C GLU A 41 -11.93 -18.81 -4.16
N MET A 42 -11.82 -17.85 -5.09
CA MET A 42 -12.37 -17.94 -6.44
C MET A 42 -11.38 -18.49 -7.48
N GLY A 43 -10.14 -18.82 -7.08
CA GLY A 43 -9.08 -19.25 -8.00
C GLY A 43 -8.61 -18.16 -8.98
N VAL A 44 -8.82 -16.88 -8.66
CA VAL A 44 -8.42 -15.73 -9.47
C VAL A 44 -7.13 -15.11 -8.90
N PRO A 45 -6.02 -15.09 -9.66
CA PRO A 45 -4.78 -14.46 -9.21
C PRO A 45 -4.93 -12.95 -8.98
N THR A 46 -4.41 -12.44 -7.86
CA THR A 46 -4.39 -11.02 -7.50
C THR A 46 -2.97 -10.50 -7.24
N PRO A 47 -2.01 -10.70 -8.18
CA PRO A 47 -0.58 -10.54 -7.91
C PRO A 47 -0.21 -9.12 -7.46
N VAL A 48 -0.82 -8.09 -8.05
CA VAL A 48 -0.58 -6.70 -7.68
C VAL A 48 -1.12 -6.40 -6.28
N SER A 49 -2.35 -6.83 -5.96
CA SER A 49 -2.92 -6.61 -4.63
C SER A 49 -2.14 -7.36 -3.54
N ALA A 50 -1.72 -8.60 -3.80
CA ALA A 50 -0.88 -9.37 -2.89
C ALA A 50 0.47 -8.69 -2.63
N ALA A 51 1.14 -8.21 -3.68
CA ALA A 51 2.39 -7.47 -3.53
C ALA A 51 2.21 -6.17 -2.74
N VAL A 52 1.13 -5.42 -2.98
CA VAL A 52 0.81 -4.19 -2.23
C VAL A 52 0.61 -4.50 -0.75
N VAL A 53 -0.17 -5.54 -0.42
CA VAL A 53 -0.43 -5.97 0.96
C VAL A 53 0.88 -6.26 1.68
N GLU A 54 1.78 -7.03 1.08
CA GLU A 54 3.08 -7.36 1.69
C GLU A 54 3.96 -6.11 1.89
N THR A 55 4.02 -5.23 0.89
CA THR A 55 4.79 -3.97 1.02
C THR A 55 4.26 -3.09 2.15
N VAL A 56 2.94 -2.97 2.32
CA VAL A 56 2.35 -2.14 3.37
C VAL A 56 2.46 -2.82 4.74
N ARG A 57 2.35 -4.15 4.83
CA ARG A 57 2.63 -4.90 6.08
C ARG A 57 4.06 -4.66 6.58
N GLU A 58 5.04 -4.63 5.68
CA GLU A 58 6.42 -4.28 6.03
C GLU A 58 6.54 -2.84 6.55
N ILE A 59 5.75 -1.91 6.00
CA ILE A 59 5.69 -0.52 6.47
C ILE A 59 5.06 -0.43 7.86
N ASP A 60 3.92 -1.09 8.08
CA ASP A 60 3.19 -1.09 9.35
C ASP A 60 4.02 -1.73 10.48
N ARG A 61 4.84 -2.73 10.15
CA ARG A 61 5.77 -3.38 11.09
C ARG A 61 7.07 -2.59 11.30
N GLY A 62 7.25 -1.44 10.64
CA GLY A 62 8.47 -0.63 10.71
C GLY A 62 9.69 -1.26 10.03
N GLN A 63 9.51 -2.33 9.26
CA GLN A 63 10.58 -3.04 8.53
C GLN A 63 10.96 -2.31 7.23
N ARG A 64 10.06 -1.46 6.73
CA ARG A 64 10.23 -0.64 5.53
C ARG A 64 9.76 0.79 5.78
N LYS A 65 10.48 1.77 5.24
CA LYS A 65 10.01 3.17 5.24
C LYS A 65 9.07 3.42 4.05
N GLN A 66 8.04 4.25 4.26
CA GLN A 66 7.22 4.76 3.14
C GLN A 66 8.12 5.56 2.18
N SER A 67 8.09 5.22 0.90
CA SER A 67 8.93 5.86 -0.12
C SER A 67 8.40 5.58 -1.52
N PRO A 68 8.53 6.51 -2.50
CA PRO A 68 8.13 6.26 -3.89
C PRO A 68 8.81 5.05 -4.55
N GLU A 69 10.03 4.70 -4.12
CA GLU A 69 10.79 3.54 -4.61
C GLU A 69 10.08 2.21 -4.33
N ASN A 70 9.20 2.16 -3.32
CA ASN A 70 8.40 0.99 -3.03
C ASN A 70 7.42 0.66 -4.15
N ILE A 71 7.07 1.60 -5.02
CA ILE A 71 6.21 1.35 -6.20
C ILE A 71 6.91 0.36 -7.14
N GLY A 72 8.15 0.65 -7.54
CA GLY A 72 8.92 -0.22 -8.44
C GLY A 72 9.19 -1.59 -7.83
N LEU A 73 9.49 -1.64 -6.53
CA LEU A 73 9.62 -2.90 -5.80
C LEU A 73 8.33 -3.72 -5.83
N THR A 74 7.19 -3.08 -5.57
CA THR A 74 5.88 -3.74 -5.50
C THR A 74 5.48 -4.30 -6.86
N LEU A 75 5.69 -3.54 -7.94
CA LEU A 75 5.44 -4.01 -9.31
C LEU A 75 6.34 -5.20 -9.66
N LYS A 76 7.64 -5.11 -9.34
CA LYS A 76 8.57 -6.23 -9.52
C LYS A 76 8.14 -7.48 -8.75
N ARG A 77 7.65 -7.35 -7.50
CA ARG A 77 7.11 -8.45 -6.70
C ARG A 77 5.86 -9.06 -7.34
N ALA A 78 5.03 -8.24 -7.97
CA ALA A 78 3.84 -8.68 -8.70
C ALA A 78 4.15 -9.29 -10.07
N GLY A 79 5.40 -9.23 -10.54
CA GLY A 79 5.82 -9.78 -11.84
C GLY A 79 5.40 -8.93 -13.03
N VAL A 80 5.19 -7.62 -12.82
CA VAL A 80 4.82 -6.64 -13.86
C VAL A 80 5.86 -5.53 -14.02
#